data_AF-X1GHX0-F1
#
_entry.id   AF-X1GHX0-F1
#
_cell.length_a   1.000
_cell.length_b   1.000
_cell.length_c   1.000
_cell.angle_alpha   90.00
_cell.angle_beta   90.00
_cell.angle_gamma   90.00
#
_symmetry.space_group_name_H-M   'P 1'
#
loop_
_entity.id
_entity.type
_entity.pdbx_description
1 polymer ?
#
loop_
_entity_poly.entity_id
_entity_poly.type
_entity_poly.pdbx_seq_one_letter_code
_entity_poly.pdbx_strand_id
1 'polypeptide(L)'
;VDRSPWHGRFIKDNLSIEQRNDVRLLKQFFKANHSYGDKSAVGKVGFIGYSAELLIYYYNTLQNLFNNFKFLKEKPSDYYNRTLKELRKIQHFQNDYIIITDPIDKNRNVASAISEKAYKYCNQRIMDFMNNPNKSFFKIDKIPEVEISKIDDSLLAKIFIVELKNENNEIHYTINRDKLYSIGEKIKVNGEKEFSHAERFGKIEFEVYFEDDIEEYNIAIFCEKPKTTKNYERRGPPIKEKNHANKFRRKNPNFFERDEFLWIESEREYTEFL
;
A
#
# COMPACT_ATOMS: atom_id res chain seq x y z
N VAL A 1 -22.03 -8.54 -4.59
CA VAL A 1 -22.31 -9.25 -5.86
C VAL A 1 -23.44 -8.58 -6.66
N ASP A 2 -24.41 -7.93 -6.00
CA ASP A 2 -25.60 -7.34 -6.66
C ASP A 2 -25.41 -6.11 -7.57
N ARG A 3 -24.23 -5.47 -7.59
CA ARG A 3 -24.02 -4.21 -8.33
C ARG A 3 -23.39 -4.40 -9.70
N SER A 4 -22.67 -5.51 -9.90
CA SER A 4 -21.93 -5.79 -11.14
C SER A 4 -22.79 -5.72 -12.40
N PRO A 5 -24.06 -6.21 -12.41
CA PRO A 5 -24.93 -6.06 -13.58
C PRO A 5 -25.21 -4.58 -13.92
N TRP A 6 -25.38 -3.74 -12.91
CA TRP A 6 -25.65 -2.31 -13.07
C TRP A 6 -24.43 -1.53 -13.54
N HIS A 7 -23.23 -1.87 -13.05
CA HIS A 7 -21.98 -1.31 -13.57
C HIS A 7 -21.83 -1.60 -15.06
N GLY A 8 -22.04 -2.85 -15.48
CA GLY A 8 -21.93 -3.26 -16.87
C GLY A 8 -22.92 -2.52 -17.78
N ARG A 9 -24.18 -2.35 -17.33
CA ARG A 9 -25.18 -1.54 -18.06
C ARG A 9 -24.75 -0.08 -18.16
N PHE A 10 -24.38 0.54 -17.05
CA PHE A 10 -23.92 1.94 -17.05
C PHE A 10 -22.81 2.17 -18.06
N ILE A 11 -21.76 1.36 -18.05
CA ILE A 11 -20.62 1.49 -18.97
C ILE A 11 -21.04 1.24 -20.42
N LYS A 12 -21.86 0.21 -20.67
CA LYS A 12 -22.36 -0.09 -22.02
C LYS A 12 -23.16 1.08 -22.61
N ASP A 13 -23.99 1.71 -21.80
CA ASP A 13 -24.95 2.72 -22.26
C ASP A 13 -24.31 4.12 -22.35
N ASN A 14 -23.20 4.36 -21.64
CA ASN A 14 -22.60 5.69 -21.54
C ASN A 14 -21.25 5.86 -22.25
N LEU A 15 -20.47 4.79 -22.50
CA LEU A 15 -19.20 4.93 -23.23
C LEU A 15 -19.38 4.82 -24.74
N SER A 16 -18.84 5.81 -25.46
CA SER A 16 -18.69 5.78 -26.91
C SER A 16 -17.70 4.70 -27.38
N ILE A 17 -17.65 4.45 -28.69
CA ILE A 17 -16.72 3.48 -29.29
C ILE A 17 -15.26 3.95 -29.10
N GLU A 18 -15.00 5.25 -29.26
CA GLU A 18 -13.70 5.86 -29.04
C GLU A 18 -13.27 5.74 -27.57
N GLN A 19 -14.17 6.04 -26.63
CA GLN A 19 -13.91 5.88 -25.20
C GLN A 19 -13.59 4.43 -24.82
N ARG A 20 -14.26 3.45 -25.44
CA ARG A 20 -13.93 2.02 -25.23
C ARG A 20 -12.52 1.68 -25.70
N ASN A 21 -12.02 2.32 -26.76
CA ASN A 21 -10.63 2.15 -27.19
C ASN A 21 -9.65 2.81 -26.21
N ASP A 22 -9.96 4.00 -25.71
CA ASP A 22 -9.17 4.67 -24.67
C ASP A 22 -9.12 3.84 -23.38
N VAL A 23 -10.22 3.21 -22.99
CA VAL A 23 -10.26 2.28 -21.85
C VAL A 23 -9.33 1.09 -22.07
N ARG A 24 -9.29 0.51 -23.28
CA ARG A 24 -8.37 -0.60 -23.59
C ARG A 24 -6.92 -0.15 -23.50
N LEU A 25 -6.58 1.02 -24.04
CA LEU A 25 -5.25 1.61 -23.94
C LEU A 25 -4.86 1.90 -22.48
N LEU A 26 -5.77 2.46 -21.69
CA LEU A 26 -5.54 2.75 -20.28
C LEU A 26 -5.30 1.47 -19.47
N LYS A 27 -6.13 0.44 -19.66
CA LYS A 27 -5.93 -0.87 -19.00
C LYS A 27 -4.60 -1.49 -19.42
N GLN A 28 -4.24 -1.39 -20.69
CA GLN A 28 -2.96 -1.89 -21.19
C GLN A 28 -1.78 -1.12 -20.56
N PHE A 29 -1.89 0.21 -20.47
CA PHE A 29 -0.89 1.05 -19.80
C PHE A 29 -0.71 0.65 -18.34
N PHE A 30 -1.80 0.50 -17.58
CA PHE A 30 -1.72 0.06 -16.18
C PHE A 30 -1.04 -1.31 -16.04
N LYS A 31 -1.33 -2.27 -16.93
CA LYS A 31 -0.70 -3.60 -16.91
C LYS A 31 0.79 -3.52 -17.23
N ALA A 32 1.14 -2.83 -18.32
CA ALA A 32 2.52 -2.65 -18.77
C ALA A 32 3.39 -1.89 -17.75
N ASN A 33 2.76 -1.06 -16.91
CA ASN A 33 3.43 -0.32 -15.85
C ASN A 33 3.11 -0.88 -14.46
N HIS A 34 2.78 -2.17 -14.35
CA HIS A 34 2.65 -2.91 -13.10
C HIS A 34 1.72 -2.29 -12.04
N SER A 35 0.75 -1.47 -12.46
CA SER A 35 -0.19 -0.75 -11.60
C SER A 35 -1.63 -1.21 -11.78
N TYR A 36 -1.85 -2.40 -12.35
CA TYR A 36 -3.19 -2.94 -12.63
C TYR A 36 -3.62 -4.01 -11.63
N GLY A 37 -4.81 -3.81 -11.06
CA GLY A 37 -5.52 -4.78 -10.27
C GLY A 37 -4.72 -5.28 -9.08
N ASP A 38 -5.00 -6.51 -8.70
CA ASP A 38 -4.53 -7.15 -7.50
C ASP A 38 -3.30 -8.06 -7.73
N LYS A 39 -2.82 -8.07 -8.98
CA LYS A 39 -1.50 -8.55 -9.43
C LYS A 39 -0.53 -7.38 -9.69
N SER A 40 -0.79 -6.22 -9.11
CA SER A 40 0.08 -5.04 -9.21
C SER A 40 1.41 -5.31 -8.48
N ALA A 41 2.53 -5.24 -9.18
CA ALA A 41 3.84 -5.50 -8.58
C ALA A 41 4.36 -4.33 -7.71
N VAL A 42 3.80 -3.12 -7.88
CA VAL A 42 4.32 -1.91 -7.24
C VAL A 42 3.53 -1.51 -5.99
N GLY A 43 2.44 -2.20 -5.69
CA GLY A 43 1.64 -1.92 -4.51
C GLY A 43 0.53 -2.93 -4.34
N LYS A 44 -0.03 -3.00 -3.13
CA LYS A 44 -0.99 -4.04 -2.71
C LYS A 44 -2.11 -4.29 -3.71
N VAL A 45 -2.73 -3.21 -4.19
CA VAL A 45 -3.68 -3.24 -5.30
C VAL A 45 -3.49 -1.95 -6.10
N GLY A 46 -3.51 -2.07 -7.42
CA GLY A 46 -3.50 -0.98 -8.39
C GLY A 46 -4.89 -0.68 -8.96
N PHE A 47 -4.93 -0.01 -10.12
CA PHE A 47 -6.17 0.36 -10.79
C PHE A 47 -6.90 -0.85 -11.35
N ILE A 48 -8.20 -0.95 -11.12
CA ILE A 48 -9.04 -2.05 -11.60
C ILE A 48 -9.75 -1.68 -12.92
N GLY A 49 -10.33 -2.68 -13.58
CA GLY A 49 -11.01 -2.47 -14.87
C GLY A 49 -12.13 -1.44 -14.81
N TYR A 50 -12.97 -1.48 -13.77
CA TYR A 50 -14.07 -0.54 -13.60
C TYR A 50 -13.59 0.89 -13.29
N SER A 51 -12.52 1.07 -12.50
CA SER A 51 -11.95 2.41 -12.28
C SER A 51 -11.40 3.01 -13.58
N ALA A 52 -10.82 2.20 -14.47
CA ALA A 52 -10.34 2.68 -15.77
C ALA A 52 -11.51 3.17 -16.65
N GLU A 53 -12.61 2.42 -16.67
CA GLU A 53 -13.83 2.78 -17.39
C GLU A 53 -14.43 4.09 -16.88
N LEU A 54 -14.54 4.24 -15.56
CA LEU A 54 -15.02 5.45 -14.92
C LEU A 54 -14.10 6.65 -15.19
N LEU A 55 -12.78 6.50 -15.06
CA LEU A 55 -11.85 7.60 -15.33
C LEU A 55 -11.96 8.11 -16.78
N ILE A 56 -12.06 7.22 -17.76
CA ILE A 56 -12.25 7.64 -19.16
C ILE A 56 -13.61 8.31 -19.35
N TYR A 57 -14.67 7.78 -18.75
CA TYR A 57 -15.98 8.42 -18.81
C TYR A 57 -15.96 9.83 -18.20
N TYR A 58 -15.31 10.03 -17.06
CA TYR A 58 -15.20 11.32 -16.37
C TYR A 58 -14.36 12.35 -17.13
N TYR A 59 -13.20 11.94 -17.67
CA TYR A 59 -12.26 12.84 -18.36
C TYR A 59 -12.45 12.90 -19.89
N ASN A 60 -13.42 12.16 -20.41
CA ASN A 60 -13.75 11.96 -21.83
C ASN A 60 -12.69 11.25 -22.68
N THR A 61 -11.41 11.60 -22.55
CA THR A 61 -10.31 11.03 -23.36
C THR A 61 -9.12 10.61 -22.50
N LEU A 62 -8.33 9.67 -23.00
CA LEU A 62 -7.09 9.25 -22.35
C LEU A 62 -6.12 10.41 -22.14
N GLN A 63 -5.99 11.30 -23.13
CA GLN A 63 -5.12 12.48 -23.06
C GLN A 63 -5.55 13.43 -21.94
N ASN A 64 -6.85 13.70 -21.82
CA ASN A 64 -7.38 14.54 -20.76
C ASN A 64 -7.16 13.91 -19.38
N LEU A 65 -7.36 12.60 -19.25
CA LEU A 65 -7.05 11.88 -18.03
C LEU A 65 -5.58 12.04 -17.66
N PHE A 66 -4.64 11.78 -18.58
CA PHE A 66 -3.21 11.88 -18.31
C PHE A 66 -2.77 13.27 -17.89
N ASN A 67 -3.29 14.32 -18.54
CA ASN A 67 -3.03 15.71 -18.16
C ASN A 67 -3.51 16.04 -16.74
N ASN A 68 -4.55 15.35 -16.26
CA ASN A 68 -5.18 15.61 -14.95
C ASN A 68 -4.86 14.58 -13.87
N PHE A 69 -4.16 13.49 -14.22
CA PHE A 69 -4.00 12.32 -13.35
C PHE A 69 -3.35 12.66 -12.01
N LYS A 70 -2.35 13.55 -12.02
CA LYS A 70 -1.64 14.03 -10.83
C LYS A 70 -2.54 14.72 -9.80
N PHE A 71 -3.73 15.17 -10.20
CA PHE A 71 -4.66 15.88 -9.35
C PHE A 71 -5.76 14.97 -8.75
N LEU A 72 -5.77 13.67 -9.02
CA LEU A 72 -6.86 12.78 -8.55
C LEU A 72 -6.94 12.69 -7.02
N LYS A 73 -5.85 13.01 -6.31
CA LYS A 73 -5.83 13.07 -4.84
C LYS A 73 -6.61 14.29 -4.32
N GLU A 74 -6.42 15.44 -4.96
CA GLU A 74 -7.02 16.72 -4.55
C GLU A 74 -8.39 16.96 -5.22
N LYS A 75 -8.61 16.38 -6.40
CA LYS A 75 -9.80 16.52 -7.24
C LYS A 75 -10.43 15.15 -7.46
N PRO A 76 -11.40 14.76 -6.62
CA PRO A 76 -12.06 13.46 -6.76
C PRO A 76 -12.87 13.41 -8.05
N SER A 77 -12.90 12.23 -8.70
CA SER A 77 -13.82 11.97 -9.80
C SER A 77 -15.19 11.61 -9.23
N ASP A 78 -16.00 12.64 -8.92
CA ASP A 78 -17.32 12.47 -8.33
C ASP A 78 -18.47 12.66 -9.32
N TYR A 79 -19.39 11.69 -9.38
CA TYR A 79 -20.57 11.70 -10.27
C TYR A 79 -21.82 12.31 -9.64
N TYR A 80 -21.71 12.88 -8.43
CA TYR A 80 -22.83 13.47 -7.68
C TYR A 80 -22.57 14.93 -7.28
N ASN A 81 -21.59 15.59 -7.91
CA ASN A 81 -21.24 17.00 -7.68
C ASN A 81 -20.89 17.36 -6.23
N ARG A 82 -20.25 16.44 -5.50
CA ARG A 82 -19.77 16.64 -4.13
C ARG A 82 -18.32 17.10 -4.13
N THR A 83 -17.99 17.96 -3.18
CA THR A 83 -16.63 18.38 -2.90
C THR A 83 -15.83 17.28 -2.19
N LEU A 84 -14.49 17.35 -2.27
CA LEU A 84 -13.62 16.46 -1.49
C LEU A 84 -13.93 16.52 0.01
N LYS A 85 -14.22 17.71 0.54
CA LYS A 85 -14.56 17.90 1.96
C LYS A 85 -15.82 17.13 2.35
N GLU A 86 -16.83 17.12 1.49
CA GLU A 86 -18.08 16.36 1.74
C GLU A 86 -17.83 14.85 1.64
N LEU A 87 -17.08 14.41 0.63
CA LEU A 87 -16.73 13.00 0.46
C LEU A 87 -15.94 12.47 1.66
N ARG A 88 -15.01 13.26 2.19
CA ARG A 88 -14.22 12.90 3.39
C ARG A 88 -15.04 12.86 4.69
N LYS A 89 -16.30 13.31 4.70
CA LYS A 89 -17.21 13.08 5.84
C LYS A 89 -17.73 11.64 5.88
N ILE A 90 -17.70 10.92 4.75
CA ILE A 90 -18.09 9.52 4.67
C ILE A 90 -16.99 8.69 5.35
N GLN A 91 -17.34 7.98 6.43
CA GLN A 91 -16.39 7.32 7.33
C GLN A 91 -15.39 6.43 6.57
N HIS A 92 -15.87 5.59 5.67
CA HIS A 92 -15.03 4.66 4.92
C HIS A 92 -14.30 5.30 3.73
N PHE A 93 -14.44 6.60 3.47
CA PHE A 93 -13.62 7.33 2.49
C PHE A 93 -12.48 8.11 3.15
N GLN A 94 -12.46 8.25 4.48
CA GLN A 94 -11.56 9.17 5.18
C GLN A 94 -10.09 8.89 4.89
N ASN A 95 -9.72 7.61 4.81
CA ASN A 95 -8.32 7.17 4.66
C ASN A 95 -7.97 6.73 3.23
N ASP A 96 -8.93 6.75 2.30
CA ASP A 96 -8.69 6.33 0.92
C ASP A 96 -7.77 7.34 0.21
N TYR A 97 -6.78 6.87 -0.56
CA TYR A 97 -5.79 7.78 -1.13
C TYR A 97 -6.36 8.69 -2.22
N ILE A 98 -7.12 8.12 -3.15
CA ILE A 98 -7.90 8.81 -4.19
C ILE A 98 -9.36 8.40 -4.10
N ILE A 99 -10.25 9.24 -4.64
CA ILE A 99 -11.69 8.97 -4.65
C ILE A 99 -12.22 9.00 -6.08
N ILE A 100 -12.75 7.87 -6.51
CA ILE A 100 -13.52 7.69 -7.75
C ILE A 100 -14.88 7.16 -7.31
N THR A 101 -15.91 7.99 -7.30
CA THR A 101 -17.21 7.55 -6.79
C THR A 101 -17.91 6.65 -7.79
N ASP A 102 -18.76 5.76 -7.29
CA ASP A 102 -19.53 4.86 -8.14
C ASP A 102 -20.82 5.55 -8.59
N PRO A 103 -21.09 5.73 -9.90
CA PRO A 103 -22.34 6.33 -10.38
C PRO A 103 -23.60 5.54 -10.00
N ILE A 104 -23.45 4.27 -9.58
CA ILE A 104 -24.57 3.41 -9.12
C ILE A 104 -24.76 3.48 -7.60
N ASP A 105 -23.72 3.81 -6.84
CA ASP A 105 -23.78 3.92 -5.38
C ASP A 105 -22.97 5.12 -4.88
N LYS A 106 -23.68 6.19 -4.52
CA LYS A 106 -23.09 7.42 -3.97
C LYS A 106 -22.19 7.20 -2.76
N ASN A 107 -22.38 6.12 -2.00
CA ASN A 107 -21.59 5.79 -0.83
C ASN A 107 -20.46 4.79 -1.14
N ARG A 108 -20.12 4.55 -2.41
CA ARG A 108 -18.99 3.69 -2.78
C ARG A 108 -17.86 4.49 -3.43
N ASN A 109 -16.64 4.25 -2.94
CA ASN A 109 -15.41 4.64 -3.62
C ASN A 109 -14.90 3.41 -4.38
N VAL A 110 -14.86 3.50 -5.71
CA VAL A 110 -14.33 2.45 -6.58
C VAL A 110 -12.81 2.29 -6.41
N ALA A 111 -12.14 3.34 -5.93
CA ALA A 111 -10.71 3.37 -5.72
C ALA A 111 -10.26 3.00 -4.30
N SER A 112 -11.15 2.54 -3.42
CA SER A 112 -10.81 2.27 -2.00
C SER A 112 -9.69 1.24 -1.82
N ALA A 113 -9.55 0.29 -2.74
CA ALA A 113 -8.47 -0.68 -2.71
C ALA A 113 -7.15 -0.15 -3.30
N ILE A 114 -7.19 0.90 -4.14
CA ILE A 114 -6.01 1.38 -4.87
C ILE A 114 -5.02 1.99 -3.88
N SER A 115 -3.86 1.35 -3.77
CA SER A 115 -2.81 1.78 -2.84
C SER A 115 -2.18 3.10 -3.26
N GLU A 116 -1.76 3.91 -2.28
CA GLU A 116 -1.00 5.15 -2.50
C GLU A 116 0.22 4.91 -3.39
N LYS A 117 0.96 3.83 -3.14
CA LYS A 117 2.17 3.48 -3.88
C LYS A 117 1.87 3.20 -5.36
N ALA A 118 0.81 2.43 -5.65
CA ALA A 118 0.39 2.17 -7.03
C ALA A 118 -0.05 3.44 -7.76
N TYR A 119 -0.78 4.34 -7.10
CA TYR A 119 -1.13 5.65 -7.68
C TYR A 119 0.12 6.47 -8.00
N LYS A 120 1.02 6.65 -7.02
CA LYS A 120 2.22 7.49 -7.17
C LYS A 120 3.12 6.98 -8.30
N TYR A 121 3.33 5.67 -8.34
CA TYR A 121 4.09 5.04 -9.42
C TYR A 121 3.41 5.25 -10.76
N CYS A 122 2.11 4.96 -10.88
CA CYS A 122 1.37 5.16 -12.12
C CYS A 122 1.41 6.62 -12.60
N ASN A 123 1.29 7.58 -11.68
CA ASN A 123 1.40 9.00 -12.00
C ASN A 123 2.79 9.35 -12.55
N GLN A 124 3.86 8.81 -11.94
CA GLN A 124 5.22 8.97 -12.47
C GLN A 124 5.34 8.40 -13.88
N ARG A 125 4.84 7.18 -14.12
CA ARG A 125 4.89 6.54 -15.45
C ARG A 125 4.10 7.32 -16.50
N ILE A 126 2.98 7.92 -16.13
CA ILE A 126 2.22 8.82 -17.01
C ILE A 126 3.06 10.07 -17.33
N MET A 127 3.69 10.69 -16.33
CA MET A 127 4.57 11.84 -16.58
C MET A 127 5.75 11.48 -17.50
N ASP A 128 6.39 10.33 -17.29
CA ASP A 128 7.47 9.84 -18.15
C ASP A 128 6.98 9.63 -19.60
N PHE A 129 5.83 8.99 -19.78
CA PHE A 129 5.21 8.80 -21.09
C PHE A 129 4.87 10.13 -21.77
N MET A 130 4.31 11.08 -21.02
CA MET A 130 3.94 12.38 -21.56
C MET A 130 5.15 13.23 -21.96
N ASN A 131 6.27 13.08 -21.24
CA ASN A 131 7.53 13.75 -21.57
C ASN A 131 8.25 13.12 -22.76
N ASN A 132 8.24 11.78 -22.87
CA ASN A 132 8.86 11.06 -23.97
C ASN A 132 7.99 9.86 -24.42
N PRO A 133 6.98 10.11 -25.28
CA PRO A 133 6.02 9.08 -25.68
C PRO A 133 6.69 7.90 -26.38
N ASN A 134 6.47 6.70 -25.86
CA ASN A 134 7.02 5.47 -26.43
C ASN A 134 6.02 4.31 -26.34
N LYS A 135 6.00 3.43 -27.34
CA LYS A 135 5.16 2.21 -27.34
C LYS A 135 5.55 1.24 -26.22
N SER A 136 6.77 1.30 -25.68
CA SER A 136 7.21 0.47 -24.56
C SER A 136 6.34 0.63 -23.31
N PHE A 137 5.77 1.81 -23.05
CA PHE A 137 4.82 2.03 -21.94
C PHE A 137 3.53 1.22 -22.05
N PHE A 138 3.27 0.57 -23.20
CA PHE A 138 2.12 -0.30 -23.44
C PHE A 138 2.53 -1.75 -23.68
N LYS A 139 3.82 -2.10 -23.57
CA LYS A 139 4.32 -3.48 -23.66
C LYS A 139 4.45 -4.05 -22.26
N ILE A 140 3.88 -5.24 -22.05
CA ILE A 140 4.04 -5.94 -20.77
C ILE A 140 5.38 -6.66 -20.83
N ASP A 141 6.35 -6.10 -20.12
CA ASP A 141 7.64 -6.73 -19.89
C ASP A 141 7.59 -7.53 -18.58
N LYS A 142 8.37 -8.60 -18.50
CA LYS A 142 8.56 -9.31 -17.24
C LYS A 142 9.32 -8.42 -16.27
N ILE A 143 9.09 -8.62 -14.97
CA ILE A 143 9.92 -8.00 -13.95
C ILE A 143 11.37 -8.44 -14.22
N PRO A 144 12.32 -7.49 -14.35
CA PRO A 144 13.70 -7.83 -14.65
C PRO A 144 14.28 -8.66 -13.51
N GLU A 145 14.93 -9.76 -13.89
CA GLU A 145 15.70 -10.57 -12.95
C GLU A 145 16.99 -9.81 -12.58
N VAL A 146 17.34 -9.86 -11.29
CA VAL A 146 18.57 -9.24 -10.79
C VAL A 146 19.55 -10.35 -10.47
N GLU A 147 20.77 -10.25 -11.01
CA GLU A 147 21.86 -11.13 -10.62
C GLU A 147 22.29 -10.80 -9.18
N ILE A 148 21.97 -11.70 -8.25
CA ILE A 148 22.26 -11.53 -6.82
C ILE A 148 23.76 -11.31 -6.57
N SER A 149 24.63 -11.93 -7.37
CA SER A 149 26.10 -11.75 -7.29
C SER A 149 26.57 -10.33 -7.61
N LYS A 150 25.72 -9.48 -8.21
CA LYS A 150 26.02 -8.06 -8.47
C LYS A 150 25.50 -7.14 -7.37
N ILE A 151 24.78 -7.68 -6.39
CA ILE A 151 24.25 -6.93 -5.25
C ILE A 151 25.31 -6.92 -4.14
N ASP A 152 25.48 -5.76 -3.53
CA ASP A 152 26.42 -5.57 -2.42
C ASP A 152 26.04 -6.44 -1.20
N ASP A 153 27.01 -7.15 -0.63
CA ASP A 153 26.80 -8.07 0.50
C ASP A 153 26.20 -7.37 1.73
N SER A 154 26.52 -6.09 1.95
CA SER A 154 25.95 -5.33 3.07
C SER A 154 24.46 -5.01 2.89
N LEU A 155 23.99 -4.95 1.63
CA LEU A 155 22.58 -4.86 1.32
C LEU A 155 21.91 -6.24 1.43
N LEU A 156 22.55 -7.30 0.94
CA LEU A 156 22.01 -8.67 1.05
C LEU A 156 21.82 -9.08 2.51
N ALA A 157 22.75 -8.71 3.41
CA ALA A 157 22.64 -8.95 4.85
C ALA A 157 21.43 -8.26 5.51
N LYS A 158 20.74 -7.36 4.80
CA LYS A 158 19.54 -6.65 5.25
C LYS A 158 18.27 -7.15 4.58
N ILE A 159 18.36 -8.11 3.67
CA ILE A 159 17.24 -8.67 2.93
C ILE A 159 16.93 -10.07 3.47
N PHE A 160 15.65 -10.28 3.79
CA PHE A 160 15.12 -11.55 4.27
C PHE A 160 14.01 -12.00 3.35
N ILE A 161 13.91 -13.31 3.12
CA ILE A 161 12.83 -13.92 2.33
C ILE A 161 12.09 -14.88 3.25
N VAL A 162 10.79 -14.67 3.39
CA VAL A 162 9.89 -15.59 4.08
C VAL A 162 9.10 -16.33 3.02
N GLU A 163 9.40 -17.62 2.86
CA GLU A 163 8.72 -18.53 1.95
C GLU A 163 7.58 -19.24 2.68
N LEU A 164 6.38 -19.18 2.13
CA LEU A 164 5.18 -19.79 2.72
C LEU A 164 4.57 -20.77 1.73
N LYS A 165 3.76 -21.70 2.24
CA LYS A 165 3.03 -22.69 1.44
C LYS A 165 1.54 -22.59 1.73
N ASN A 166 0.74 -22.80 0.70
CA ASN A 166 -0.70 -22.94 0.88
C ASN A 166 -1.03 -24.36 1.34
N GLU A 167 -1.62 -24.50 2.53
CA GLU A 167 -2.06 -25.80 3.05
C GLU A 167 -3.49 -26.16 2.62
N ASN A 168 -4.23 -25.21 2.01
CA ASN A 168 -5.62 -25.42 1.60
C ASN A 168 -5.90 -24.81 0.21
N ASN A 169 -5.94 -25.68 -0.79
CA ASN A 169 -6.17 -25.31 -2.19
C ASN A 169 -7.62 -24.92 -2.51
N GLU A 170 -8.56 -25.11 -1.57
CA GLU A 170 -9.95 -24.64 -1.74
C GLU A 170 -10.10 -23.14 -1.44
N ILE A 171 -9.12 -22.53 -0.78
CA ILE A 171 -9.14 -21.10 -0.45
C ILE A 171 -8.84 -20.29 -1.71
N HIS A 172 -9.73 -19.36 -2.04
CA HIS A 172 -9.51 -18.44 -3.14
C HIS A 172 -8.22 -17.62 -2.95
N TYR A 173 -7.37 -17.59 -3.97
CA TYR A 173 -6.03 -17.01 -3.97
C TYR A 173 -5.93 -15.60 -3.34
N THR A 174 -6.96 -14.76 -3.52
CA THR A 174 -7.00 -13.40 -2.96
C THR A 174 -6.92 -13.39 -1.43
N ILE A 175 -7.50 -14.39 -0.77
CA ILE A 175 -7.45 -14.52 0.69
C ILE A 175 -6.01 -14.81 1.13
N ASN A 176 -5.30 -15.67 0.41
CA ASN A 176 -3.90 -15.99 0.69
C ASN A 176 -3.02 -14.75 0.49
N ARG A 177 -3.16 -14.05 -0.63
CA ARG A 177 -2.46 -12.77 -0.87
C ARG A 177 -2.71 -11.76 0.23
N ASP A 178 -3.96 -11.56 0.63
CA ASP A 178 -4.31 -10.56 1.65
C ASP A 178 -3.72 -10.92 3.04
N LYS A 179 -3.60 -12.22 3.35
CA LYS A 179 -2.86 -12.71 4.53
C LYS A 179 -1.36 -12.41 4.45
N LEU A 180 -0.72 -12.61 3.30
CA LEU A 180 0.70 -12.26 3.11
C LEU A 180 0.96 -10.78 3.41
N TYR A 181 0.14 -9.89 2.85
CA TYR A 181 0.22 -8.46 3.19
C TYR A 181 -0.02 -8.21 4.67
N SER A 182 -0.99 -8.90 5.30
CA SER A 182 -1.23 -8.75 6.74
C SER A 182 -0.02 -9.18 7.58
N ILE A 183 0.68 -10.25 7.18
CA ILE A 183 1.90 -10.72 7.83
C ILE A 183 3.02 -9.68 7.66
N GLY A 184 3.27 -9.20 6.44
CA GLY A 184 4.27 -8.17 6.17
C GLY A 184 4.04 -6.88 6.97
N GLU A 185 2.79 -6.39 7.03
CA GLU A 185 2.44 -5.22 7.86
C GLU A 185 2.68 -5.47 9.36
N LYS A 186 2.35 -6.66 9.87
CA LYS A 186 2.62 -7.02 11.26
C LYS A 186 4.12 -7.08 11.54
N ILE A 187 4.91 -7.64 10.63
CA ILE A 187 6.37 -7.69 10.77
C ILE A 187 6.93 -6.26 10.80
N LYS A 188 6.50 -5.39 9.88
CA LYS A 188 6.90 -3.99 9.85
C LYS A 188 6.55 -3.28 11.16
N VAL A 189 5.28 -3.29 11.58
CA VAL A 189 4.83 -2.58 12.78
C VAL A 189 5.55 -3.05 14.05
N ASN A 190 5.72 -4.37 14.22
CA ASN A 190 6.38 -4.93 15.42
C ASN A 190 7.91 -4.94 15.34
N GLY A 191 8.48 -4.83 14.14
CA GLY A 191 9.92 -4.82 13.91
C GLY A 191 10.53 -3.42 13.96
N GLU A 192 9.82 -2.39 13.49
CA GLU A 192 10.33 -1.02 13.51
C GLU A 192 10.36 -0.46 14.95
N LYS A 193 9.39 -0.83 15.78
CA LYS A 193 9.19 -0.26 17.12
C LYS A 193 8.75 -1.28 18.15
N GLU A 194 9.23 -1.09 19.37
CA GLU A 194 8.68 -1.73 20.57
C GLU A 194 7.27 -1.21 20.88
N PHE A 195 6.53 -1.93 21.73
CA PHE A 195 5.24 -1.43 22.26
C PHE A 195 5.36 -0.06 22.96
N SER A 196 6.55 0.24 23.50
CA SER A 196 6.88 1.55 24.09
C SER A 196 7.11 2.66 23.06
N HIS A 197 7.06 2.36 21.77
CA HIS A 197 7.45 3.21 20.65
C HIS A 197 8.97 3.47 20.56
N ALA A 198 9.79 2.78 21.34
CA ALA A 198 11.24 2.81 21.16
C ALA A 198 11.60 2.16 19.83
N GLU A 199 12.56 2.75 19.10
CA GLU A 199 13.06 2.17 17.86
C GLU A 199 13.70 0.80 18.12
N ARG A 200 13.52 -0.14 17.18
CA ARG A 200 14.05 -1.50 17.30
C ARG A 200 15.02 -1.85 16.17
N PHE A 201 14.52 -2.19 14.99
CA PHE A 201 15.33 -2.61 13.83
C PHE A 201 15.48 -1.53 12.74
N GLY A 202 15.15 -0.27 13.07
CA GLY A 202 15.13 0.82 12.10
C GLY A 202 13.96 0.67 11.13
N LYS A 203 14.12 1.22 9.92
CA LYS A 203 13.10 1.18 8.87
C LYS A 203 12.95 -0.23 8.29
N ILE A 204 11.71 -0.67 8.10
CA ILE A 204 11.37 -1.93 7.44
C ILE A 204 10.50 -1.64 6.21
N GLU A 205 10.87 -2.26 5.09
CA GLU A 205 10.03 -2.31 3.89
C GLU A 205 9.82 -3.76 3.50
N PHE A 206 8.69 -4.07 2.90
CA PHE A 206 8.42 -5.41 2.41
C PHE A 206 7.66 -5.35 1.08
N GLU A 207 7.83 -6.40 0.29
CA GLU A 207 7.04 -6.67 -0.90
C GLU A 207 6.57 -8.12 -0.89
N VAL A 208 5.41 -8.34 -1.51
CA VAL A 208 4.82 -9.67 -1.67
C VAL A 208 5.08 -10.15 -3.09
N TYR A 209 5.72 -11.30 -3.21
CA TYR A 209 5.79 -12.03 -4.46
C TYR A 209 4.78 -13.18 -4.39
N PHE A 210 3.80 -13.16 -5.29
CA PHE A 210 2.65 -14.04 -5.25
C PHE A 210 2.31 -14.53 -6.65
N GLU A 211 2.54 -15.81 -6.91
CA GLU A 211 2.17 -16.48 -8.16
C GLU A 211 1.48 -17.81 -7.85
N ASP A 212 0.16 -17.76 -7.76
CA ASP A 212 -0.69 -18.91 -7.38
C ASP A 212 -0.54 -20.09 -8.36
N ASP A 213 -0.32 -19.81 -9.65
CA ASP A 213 -0.18 -20.83 -10.70
C ASP A 213 1.07 -21.72 -10.53
N ILE A 214 2.07 -21.24 -9.79
CA ILE A 214 3.32 -21.96 -9.49
C ILE A 214 3.55 -22.15 -7.98
N GLU A 215 2.49 -21.94 -7.17
CA GLU A 215 2.51 -22.09 -5.71
C GLU A 215 3.59 -21.25 -4.98
N GLU A 216 3.91 -20.07 -5.51
CA GLU A 216 4.88 -19.15 -4.90
C GLU A 216 4.17 -18.11 -4.02
N TYR A 217 4.47 -18.13 -2.71
CA TYR A 217 3.83 -17.29 -1.70
C TYR A 217 4.88 -16.65 -0.78
N ASN A 218 5.59 -15.65 -1.28
CA ASN A 218 6.80 -15.15 -0.62
C ASN A 218 6.65 -13.70 -0.16
N ILE A 219 7.34 -13.37 0.93
CA ILE A 219 7.49 -11.99 1.42
C ILE A 219 8.97 -11.66 1.41
N ALA A 220 9.36 -10.70 0.57
CA ALA A 220 10.70 -10.12 0.59
C ALA A 220 10.72 -8.92 1.54
N ILE A 221 11.67 -8.88 2.47
CA ILE A 221 11.71 -7.90 3.55
C ILE A 221 13.08 -7.25 3.58
N PHE A 222 13.13 -5.93 3.54
CA PHE A 222 14.32 -5.14 3.85
C PHE A 222 14.24 -4.64 5.29
N CYS A 223 15.30 -4.86 6.06
CA CYS A 223 15.44 -4.43 7.45
C CYS A 223 16.72 -3.59 7.61
N GLU A 224 16.58 -2.31 7.95
CA GLU A 224 17.71 -1.37 8.02
C GLU A 224 18.81 -1.80 8.99
N LYS A 225 18.42 -2.27 10.18
CA LYS A 225 19.30 -2.71 11.26
C LYS A 225 18.91 -4.13 11.70
N PRO A 226 19.38 -5.18 11.01
CA PRO A 226 19.03 -6.57 11.34
C PRO A 226 19.44 -7.03 12.74
N LYS A 227 20.37 -6.31 13.37
CA LYS A 227 20.82 -6.51 14.75
C LYS A 227 20.58 -5.24 15.56
N THR A 228 20.13 -5.42 16.80
CA THR A 228 19.86 -4.33 17.75
C THR A 228 20.45 -4.63 19.13
N THR A 229 20.44 -3.65 20.03
CA THR A 229 20.97 -3.82 21.38
C THR A 229 20.05 -4.68 22.25
N LYS A 230 20.60 -5.35 23.25
CA LYS A 230 19.78 -6.12 24.22
C LYS A 230 18.85 -5.21 25.02
N ASN A 231 19.30 -4.01 25.37
CA ASN A 231 18.53 -3.10 26.20
C ASN A 231 18.02 -1.89 25.43
N TYR A 232 16.89 -1.34 25.87
CA TYR A 232 16.30 -0.12 25.37
C TYR A 232 15.65 0.69 26.49
N GLU A 233 15.50 1.99 26.27
CA GLU A 233 14.86 2.87 27.23
C GLU A 233 13.36 2.97 26.95
N ARG A 234 12.55 2.74 27.99
CA ARG A 234 11.09 2.85 27.94
C ARG A 234 10.62 4.07 28.71
N ARG A 235 9.93 4.96 28.00
CA ARG A 235 9.27 6.13 28.60
C ARG A 235 8.08 5.71 29.46
N GLY A 236 8.04 6.23 30.67
CA GLY A 236 6.95 6.16 31.65
C GLY A 236 6.09 7.42 31.67
N PRO A 237 5.31 7.65 32.74
CA PRO A 237 4.42 8.80 32.85
C PRO A 237 5.18 10.12 33.09
N PRO A 238 4.55 11.28 32.81
CA PRO A 238 5.09 12.58 33.20
C PRO A 238 5.28 12.68 34.71
N ILE A 239 6.35 13.34 35.16
CA ILE A 239 6.65 13.53 36.59
C ILE A 239 5.54 14.31 37.31
N LYS A 240 4.90 15.25 36.60
CA LYS A 240 3.82 16.11 37.10
C LYS A 240 2.57 15.31 37.48
N GLU A 241 2.34 14.14 36.89
CA GLU A 241 1.21 13.27 37.21
C GLU A 241 1.48 12.42 38.47
N LYS A 242 1.46 13.07 39.64
CA LYS A 242 1.87 12.48 40.94
C LYS A 242 1.35 11.05 41.16
N ASN A 243 0.07 10.78 40.88
CA ASN A 243 -0.53 9.47 41.07
C ASN A 243 0.09 8.38 40.17
N HIS A 244 0.28 8.68 38.88
CA HIS A 244 0.88 7.75 37.92
C HIS A 244 2.39 7.62 38.14
N ALA A 245 3.08 8.74 38.37
CA ALA A 245 4.49 8.77 38.70
C ALA A 245 4.82 7.95 39.94
N ASN A 246 4.07 8.11 41.05
CA ASN A 246 4.33 7.37 42.28
C ASN A 246 4.08 5.86 42.11
N LYS A 247 3.03 5.46 41.37
CA LYS A 247 2.79 4.05 41.03
C LYS A 247 3.93 3.47 40.18
N PHE A 248 4.44 4.25 39.22
CA PHE A 248 5.53 3.84 38.36
C PHE A 248 6.85 3.67 39.14
N ARG A 249 7.21 4.64 39.99
CA ARG A 249 8.40 4.56 40.86
C ARG A 249 8.36 3.36 41.78
N ARG A 250 7.21 3.03 42.37
CA ARG A 250 7.04 1.84 43.24
C ARG A 250 7.25 0.53 42.49
N LYS A 251 6.81 0.45 41.23
CA LYS A 251 6.93 -0.78 40.42
C LYS A 251 8.32 -0.96 39.79
N ASN A 252 9.06 0.12 39.59
CA ASN A 252 10.32 0.10 38.88
C ASN A 252 11.38 0.80 39.73
N PRO A 253 12.14 0.07 40.57
CA PRO A 253 13.13 0.67 41.47
C PRO A 253 14.30 1.34 40.74
N ASN A 254 14.64 0.87 39.54
CA ASN A 254 15.75 1.38 38.72
C ASN A 254 15.27 2.44 37.71
N PHE A 255 14.30 3.28 38.08
CA PHE A 255 13.83 4.36 37.21
C PHE A 255 14.84 5.53 37.18
N PHE A 256 14.83 6.31 36.10
CA PHE A 256 15.54 7.59 36.01
C PHE A 256 14.63 8.66 35.41
N GLU A 257 14.98 9.93 35.59
CA GLU A 257 14.18 11.07 35.14
C GLU A 257 14.87 11.77 33.96
N ARG A 258 14.14 12.03 32.87
CA ARG A 258 14.64 12.75 31.69
C ARG A 258 13.50 13.45 30.97
N ASP A 259 13.71 14.70 30.57
CA ASP A 259 12.75 15.54 29.82
C ASP A 259 11.35 15.65 30.44
N GLU A 260 11.26 15.78 31.77
CA GLU A 260 10.00 15.78 32.55
C GLU A 260 9.24 14.44 32.62
N PHE A 261 9.83 13.34 32.14
CA PHE A 261 9.26 11.98 32.22
C PHE A 261 10.10 11.05 33.09
N LEU A 262 9.44 10.02 33.63
CA LEU A 262 10.11 8.87 34.20
C LEU A 262 10.50 7.88 33.10
N TRP A 263 11.62 7.19 33.25
CA TRP A 263 12.15 6.22 32.30
C TRP A 263 12.66 4.99 33.03
N ILE A 264 12.71 3.87 32.31
CA ILE A 264 13.39 2.65 32.76
C ILE A 264 14.18 2.05 31.61
N GLU A 265 15.20 1.28 31.94
CA GLU A 265 15.83 0.36 30.99
C GLU A 265 15.00 -0.94 30.95
N SER A 266 14.82 -1.50 29.76
CA SER A 266 14.09 -2.74 29.53
C SER A 266 14.90 -3.63 28.58
N GLU A 267 14.82 -4.94 28.77
CA GLU A 267 15.49 -5.90 27.90
C GLU A 267 14.55 -6.31 26.75
N ARG A 268 15.12 -6.45 25.55
CA ARG A 268 14.45 -7.02 24.38
C ARG A 268 14.50 -8.54 24.47
N GLU A 269 13.41 -9.17 24.07
CA GLU A 269 13.34 -10.64 23.98
C GLU A 269 14.22 -11.16 22.83
N TYR A 270 14.26 -10.45 21.70
CA TYR A 270 15.07 -10.79 20.52
C TYR A 270 15.87 -9.58 20.04
N THR A 271 17.14 -9.82 19.72
CA THR A 271 18.10 -8.81 19.24
C THR A 271 18.48 -8.97 17.77
N GLU A 272 18.07 -10.08 17.16
CA GLU A 272 18.18 -10.35 15.73
C GLU A 272 16.77 -10.34 15.12
N PHE A 273 16.64 -9.86 13.89
CA PHE A 273 15.34 -9.61 13.26
C PHE A 273 14.55 -10.88 12.91
N LEU A 274 15.19 -11.82 12.21
CA LEU A 274 14.67 -13.12 11.78
C LEU A 274 15.79 -14.16 11.88
#